data_AF-M7T0T4-F1
#
_entry.id   AF-M7T0T4-F1
#
_cell.length_a   1.000
_cell.length_b   1.000
_cell.length_c   1.000
_cell.angle_alpha   90.00
_cell.angle_beta   90.00
_cell.angle_gamma   90.00
#
_symmetry.space_group_name_H-M   'P 1'
#
loop_
_entity.id
_entity.type
_entity.pdbx_description
1 polymer ?
#
loop_
_entity_poly.entity_id
_entity_poly.type
_entity_poly.pdbx_seq_one_letter_code
_entity_poly.pdbx_strand_id
1 'polypeptide(L)'
;MSRYFPHPAYAEDQPLARTILTTHVETRALATGSVIGSGLFAYRATRGRIPVATAATAATPLLRFGVPFLRSLWTIGLTSAALAARMQGRENIEWQDRAWRLLENPGQLETDDWTNDKE
;
A
#
# COMPACT_ATOMS: atom_id res chain seq x y z
N MET A 1 7.90 -8.75 -5.30
CA MET A 1 9.00 -8.29 -4.43
C MET A 1 10.22 -9.19 -4.37
N SER A 2 10.10 -10.52 -4.35
CA SER A 2 11.23 -11.46 -4.25
C SER A 2 12.33 -11.22 -5.30
N ARG A 3 11.91 -10.86 -6.51
CA ARG A 3 12.80 -10.52 -7.64
C ARG A 3 13.49 -9.16 -7.55
N TYR A 4 12.99 -8.26 -6.72
CA TYR A 4 13.47 -6.87 -6.62
C TYR A 4 14.39 -6.64 -5.41
N PHE A 5 14.31 -7.50 -4.40
CA PHE A 5 15.06 -7.35 -3.16
C PHE A 5 15.84 -8.63 -2.86
N PRO A 6 17.12 -8.53 -2.49
CA PRO A 6 17.90 -9.69 -2.09
C PRO A 6 17.40 -10.24 -0.76
N HIS A 7 17.44 -11.56 -0.63
CA HIS A 7 17.13 -12.31 0.60
C HIS A 7 18.40 -13.04 1.07
N PRO A 8 19.19 -12.44 1.97
CA PRO A 8 20.38 -13.08 2.53
C PRO A 8 20.00 -14.21 3.49
N ALA A 9 20.96 -15.08 3.81
CA ALA A 9 20.74 -16.21 4.73
C ALA A 9 20.43 -15.78 6.17
N TYR A 10 20.88 -14.58 6.57
CA TYR A 10 20.75 -14.05 7.92
C TYR A 10 20.02 -12.72 7.94
N ALA A 11 19.24 -12.50 9.00
CA ALA A 11 18.41 -11.32 9.14
C ALA A 11 19.22 -10.03 9.26
N GLU A 12 20.33 -10.06 10.00
CA GLU A 12 21.26 -8.95 10.20
C GLU A 12 21.86 -8.39 8.90
N ASP A 13 21.96 -9.24 7.89
CA ASP A 13 22.53 -8.88 6.60
C ASP A 13 21.48 -8.32 5.66
N GLN A 14 20.19 -8.31 6.03
CA GLN A 14 19.09 -7.85 5.18
C GLN A 14 19.33 -6.39 4.76
N PRO A 15 19.66 -6.13 3.48
CA PRO A 15 19.82 -4.77 3.02
C PRO A 15 18.44 -4.18 2.72
N LEU A 16 18.37 -2.84 2.67
CA LEU A 16 17.18 -2.11 2.24
C LEU A 16 15.91 -2.39 3.07
N ALA A 17 16.06 -2.80 4.33
CA ALA A 17 14.94 -3.18 5.21
C ALA A 17 13.82 -2.12 5.27
N ARG A 18 14.19 -0.84 5.33
CA ARG A 18 13.22 0.27 5.33
C ARG A 18 12.45 0.35 4.02
N THR A 19 13.13 0.17 2.89
CA THR A 19 12.50 0.22 1.56
C THR A 19 11.53 -0.95 1.41
N ILE A 20 11.97 -2.17 1.75
CA ILE A 20 11.14 -3.38 1.69
C ILE A 20 9.85 -3.18 2.51
N LEU A 21 9.99 -2.78 3.78
CA LEU A 21 8.85 -2.58 4.67
C LEU A 21 7.94 -1.43 4.20
N THR A 22 8.52 -0.34 3.69
CA THR A 22 7.75 0.79 3.17
C THR A 22 6.94 0.38 1.95
N THR A 23 7.58 -0.23 0.94
CA THR A 23 6.88 -0.66 -0.27
C THR A 23 5.82 -1.71 0.06
N HIS A 24 6.09 -2.65 0.96
CA HIS A 24 5.08 -3.61 1.43
C HIS A 24 3.88 -2.90 2.05
N VAL A 25 4.11 -2.04 3.03
CA VAL A 25 3.02 -1.34 3.73
C VAL A 25 2.22 -0.44 2.78
N GLU A 26 2.89 0.30 1.89
CA GLU A 26 2.24 1.18 0.92
C GLU A 26 1.37 0.39 -0.06
N THR A 27 1.91 -0.67 -0.67
CA THR A 27 1.16 -1.52 -1.62
C THR A 27 -0.05 -2.18 -0.94
N ARG A 28 0.11 -2.68 0.29
CA ARG A 28 -0.99 -3.28 1.06
C ARG A 28 -2.03 -2.24 1.49
N ALA A 29 -1.60 -1.04 1.87
CA ALA A 29 -2.52 0.03 2.26
C ALA A 29 -3.35 0.53 1.08
N LEU A 30 -2.75 0.67 -0.12
CA LEU A 30 -3.46 1.05 -1.33
C LEU A 30 -4.47 -0.02 -1.77
N ALA A 31 -4.08 -1.31 -1.73
CA ALA A 31 -4.97 -2.41 -2.04
C ALA A 31 -6.16 -2.47 -1.05
N THR A 32 -5.87 -2.39 0.25
CA THR A 32 -6.90 -2.40 1.30
C THR A 32 -7.82 -1.18 1.20
N GLY A 33 -7.24 0.01 0.97
CA GLY A 33 -7.98 1.24 0.78
C GLY A 33 -8.93 1.18 -0.42
N SER A 34 -8.54 0.51 -1.50
CA SER A 34 -9.39 0.28 -2.68
C SER A 34 -10.58 -0.63 -2.35
N VAL A 35 -10.37 -1.72 -1.60
CA VAL A 35 -11.43 -2.63 -1.17
C VAL A 35 -12.44 -1.91 -0.27
N ILE A 36 -11.94 -1.21 0.76
CA ILE A 36 -12.79 -0.45 1.70
C ILE A 36 -13.55 0.66 0.96
N GLY A 37 -12.85 1.41 0.10
CA GLY A 37 -13.44 2.49 -0.69
C GLY A 37 -14.56 2.00 -1.61
N SER A 38 -14.34 0.86 -2.28
CA SER A 38 -15.34 0.23 -3.15
C SER A 38 -16.56 -0.24 -2.36
N GLY A 39 -16.35 -0.88 -1.20
CA GLY A 39 -17.44 -1.31 -0.32
C GLY A 39 -18.26 -0.13 0.20
N LEU A 40 -17.60 0.96 0.63
CA LEU A 40 -18.28 2.16 1.11
C LEU A 40 -19.05 2.86 -0.02
N PHE A 41 -18.49 2.91 -1.23
CA PHE A 41 -19.20 3.41 -2.41
C PHE A 41 -20.45 2.57 -2.68
N ALA A 42 -20.33 1.24 -2.77
CA ALA A 42 -21.46 0.35 -3.00
C ALA A 42 -22.56 0.52 -1.93
N TYR A 43 -22.18 0.59 -0.66
CA TYR A 43 -23.12 0.82 0.45
C TYR A 43 -23.86 2.16 0.34
N ARG A 44 -23.17 3.23 -0.06
CA ARG A 44 -23.81 4.54 -0.25
C ARG A 44 -24.73 4.55 -1.46
N ALA A 45 -24.36 3.83 -2.52
CA ALA A 45 -25.15 3.70 -3.74
C ALA A 45 -26.49 3.01 -3.44
N THR A 46 -26.48 1.88 -2.74
CA THR A 46 -27.70 1.13 -2.40
C THR A 46 -28.63 1.88 -1.44
N ARG A 47 -28.08 2.81 -0.64
CA ARG A 47 -28.85 3.67 0.27
C ARG A 47 -29.40 4.95 -0.39
N GLY A 48 -29.21 5.13 -1.70
CA GLY A 48 -29.61 6.36 -2.41
C GLY A 48 -28.84 7.61 -1.93
N ARG A 49 -27.69 7.42 -1.27
CA ARG A 49 -26.86 8.51 -0.70
C ARG A 49 -25.74 8.96 -1.65
N ILE A 50 -25.75 8.44 -2.87
CA ILE A 50 -24.97 8.96 -3.97
C ILE A 50 -25.94 9.75 -4.83
N PRO A 51 -25.78 11.08 -4.97
CA PRO A 51 -26.56 11.80 -5.95
C PRO A 51 -26.28 11.17 -7.31
N VAL A 52 -27.33 10.67 -7.97
CA VAL A 52 -27.25 10.30 -9.38
C VAL A 52 -27.00 11.62 -10.11
N ALA A 53 -25.73 11.95 -10.34
CA ALA A 53 -25.37 12.99 -11.26
C ALA A 53 -25.83 12.49 -12.63
N THR A 54 -27.00 12.96 -13.08
CA THR A 54 -27.43 12.84 -14.47
C THR A 54 -26.25 13.28 -15.33
N ALA A 55 -25.76 12.35 -16.14
CA ALA A 55 -24.59 12.50 -16.97
C ALA A 55 -24.69 13.75 -17.85
N ALA A 56 -23.99 14.83 -17.49
CA ALA A 56 -23.50 15.90 -18.37
C ALA A 56 -22.83 16.99 -17.53
N THR A 57 -21.73 16.66 -16.85
CA THR A 57 -20.73 17.69 -16.58
C THR A 57 -19.44 17.05 -16.98
N ALA A 58 -18.83 17.56 -18.04
CA ALA A 58 -17.50 17.17 -18.46
C ALA A 58 -16.61 17.15 -17.20
N ALA A 59 -16.33 15.94 -16.68
CA ALA A 59 -15.45 15.81 -15.54
C ALA A 59 -14.13 16.40 -16.01
N THR A 60 -13.79 17.58 -15.49
CA THR A 60 -12.50 18.19 -15.73
C THR A 60 -11.43 17.14 -15.39
N PRO A 61 -10.29 17.10 -16.11
CA PRO A 61 -9.24 16.11 -15.86
C PRO A 61 -8.81 16.06 -14.38
N LEU A 62 -8.95 17.19 -13.67
CA LEU A 62 -8.80 17.34 -12.22
C LEU A 62 -9.74 16.46 -11.36
N LEU A 63 -11.02 16.32 -11.72
CA LEU A 63 -11.96 15.47 -10.98
C LEU A 63 -11.81 13.99 -11.36
N ARG A 64 -11.45 13.71 -12.62
CA ARG A 64 -11.32 12.33 -13.14
C ARG A 64 -10.03 11.65 -12.68
N PHE A 65 -8.95 12.41 -12.53
CA PHE A 65 -7.64 11.87 -12.13
C PHE A 65 -7.07 12.53 -10.86
N GLY A 66 -7.35 13.81 -10.61
CA GLY A 66 -6.75 14.55 -9.49
C GLY A 66 -7.25 14.12 -8.11
N VAL A 67 -8.55 13.89 -7.93
CA VAL A 67 -9.10 13.41 -6.65
C VAL A 67 -8.59 12.02 -6.25
N PRO A 68 -8.61 10.97 -7.12
CA PRO A 68 -8.05 9.67 -6.76
C PRO A 68 -6.53 9.72 -6.56
N PHE A 69 -5.81 10.56 -7.32
CA PHE A 69 -4.37 10.77 -7.14
C PHE A 69 -4.05 11.40 -5.78
N LEU A 70 -4.72 12.50 -5.41
CA LEU A 70 -4.54 13.16 -4.11
C LEU A 70 -4.85 12.21 -2.95
N ARG A 71 -5.90 11.40 -3.06
CA ARG A 71 -6.23 10.40 -2.04
C ARG A 71 -5.13 9.34 -1.90
N SER A 72 -4.54 8.91 -3.00
CA SER A 72 -3.43 7.95 -2.99
C SER A 72 -2.19 8.55 -2.31
N LEU A 73 -1.87 9.83 -2.59
CA LEU A 73 -0.80 10.54 -1.89
C LEU A 73 -1.03 10.65 -0.39
N TRP A 74 -2.28 10.94 0.03
CA TRP A 74 -2.64 10.93 1.44
C TRP A 74 -2.48 9.55 2.08
N THR A 75 -2.90 8.49 1.40
CA THR A 75 -2.71 7.11 1.87
C THR A 75 -1.23 6.82 2.06
N ILE A 76 -0.40 7.07 1.03
CA ILE A 76 1.05 6.86 1.08
C ILE A 76 1.66 7.64 2.25
N GLY A 77 1.40 8.95 2.33
CA GLY A 77 1.94 9.80 3.40
C GLY A 77 1.53 9.32 4.80
N LEU A 78 0.26 8.98 5.00
CA LEU A 78 -0.25 8.50 6.28
C LEU A 78 0.33 7.14 6.67
N THR A 79 0.42 6.20 5.73
CA THR A 79 0.89 4.84 6.02
C THR A 79 2.38 4.80 6.24
N SER A 80 3.15 5.63 5.52
CA SER A 80 4.59 5.73 5.72
C SER A 80 4.91 6.44 7.03
N ALA A 81 4.13 7.47 7.42
CA ALA A 81 4.21 8.05 8.76
C ALA A 81 3.83 7.05 9.85
N ALA A 82 2.78 6.23 9.64
CA ALA A 82 2.37 5.21 10.60
C ALA A 82 3.43 4.11 10.77
N LEU A 83 4.08 3.68 9.68
CA LEU A 83 5.20 2.74 9.74
C LEU A 83 6.38 3.35 10.51
N ALA A 84 6.74 4.60 10.21
CA ALA A 84 7.82 5.31 10.91
C ALA A 84 7.52 5.44 12.41
N ALA A 85 6.30 5.81 12.78
CA ALA A 85 5.87 5.89 14.17
C ALA A 85 5.91 4.52 14.87
N ARG A 86 5.44 3.45 14.19
CA ARG A 86 5.48 2.08 14.73
C ARG A 86 6.90 1.57 14.96
N MET A 87 7.84 2.05 14.16
CA MET A 87 9.25 1.66 14.25
C MET A 87 10.11 2.69 15.00
N GLN A 88 9.50 3.73 15.57
CA GLN A 88 10.21 4.74 16.34
C GLN A 88 10.84 4.11 17.58
N GLY A 89 12.13 4.36 17.79
CA GLY A 89 12.91 3.78 18.88
C GLY A 89 13.34 2.32 18.66
N ARG A 90 13.08 1.73 17.48
CA ARG A 90 13.58 0.40 17.12
C ARG A 90 14.98 0.49 16.50
N GLU A 91 15.83 -0.45 16.86
CA GLU A 91 17.18 -0.55 16.31
C GLU A 91 17.19 -1.02 14.85
N ASN A 92 18.27 -0.73 14.11
CA ASN A 92 18.36 -1.12 12.70
C ASN A 92 18.19 -2.63 12.49
N ILE A 93 18.73 -3.44 13.40
CA ILE A 93 18.60 -4.90 13.38
C ILE A 93 17.14 -5.35 13.44
N GLU A 94 16.27 -4.63 14.15
CA GLU A 94 14.85 -4.96 14.21
C GLU A 94 14.10 -4.61 12.93
N TRP A 95 14.53 -3.56 12.22
CA TRP A 95 14.01 -3.29 10.87
C TRP A 95 14.40 -4.41 9.93
N GLN A 96 15.65 -4.84 9.99
CA GLN A 96 16.21 -5.91 9.17
C GLN A 96 15.53 -7.25 9.44
N ASP A 97 15.38 -7.66 10.70
CA ASP A 97 14.66 -8.88 11.11
C ASP A 97 13.20 -8.88 10.63
N ARG A 98 12.49 -7.76 10.76
CA ARG A 98 11.10 -7.69 10.25
C ARG A 98 11.02 -7.77 8.73
N ALA A 99 11.92 -7.09 8.02
CA ALA A 99 11.98 -7.15 6.56
C ALA A 99 12.35 -8.56 6.08
N TRP A 100 13.29 -9.22 6.75
CA TRP A 100 13.71 -10.58 6.45
C TRP A 100 12.58 -11.58 6.66
N ARG A 101 11.88 -11.51 7.80
CA ARG A 101 10.70 -12.37 8.08
C ARG A 101 9.55 -12.14 7.11
N LEU A 102 9.41 -10.92 6.60
CA LEU A 102 8.43 -10.61 5.56
C LEU A 102 8.75 -11.37 4.27
N LEU A 103 10.02 -11.36 3.85
CA LEU A 103 10.49 -12.06 2.66
C LEU A 103 10.44 -13.59 2.83
N GLU A 104 10.62 -14.08 4.06
CA GLU A 104 10.52 -15.51 4.40
C GLU A 104 9.08 -16.02 4.39
N ASN A 105 8.07 -15.14 4.50
CA ASN A 105 6.67 -15.54 4.51
C ASN A 105 6.14 -15.74 3.07
N PRO A 106 5.91 -17.00 2.63
CA PRO A 106 5.58 -17.27 1.23
C PRO A 106 4.26 -16.63 0.80
N GLY A 107 3.26 -16.56 1.69
CA GLY A 107 1.96 -15.97 1.33
C GLY A 107 2.02 -14.46 1.15
N GLN A 108 2.80 -13.77 1.99
CA GLN A 108 3.01 -12.33 1.83
C GLN A 108 3.87 -12.04 0.60
N LEU A 109 4.93 -12.84 0.40
CA LEU A 109 5.83 -12.72 -0.74
C LEU A 109 5.10 -12.96 -2.07
N GLU A 110 4.28 -14.01 -2.17
CA GLU A 110 3.48 -14.32 -3.37
C GLU A 110 2.51 -13.18 -3.68
N THR A 111 1.82 -12.67 -2.66
CA THR A 111 0.89 -11.55 -2.86
C THR A 111 1.65 -10.29 -3.30
N ASP A 112 2.83 -10.02 -2.73
CA ASP A 112 3.70 -8.90 -3.08
C ASP A 112 4.38 -9.07 -4.45
N ASP A 113 4.62 -10.30 -4.90
CA ASP A 113 5.04 -10.60 -6.27
C ASP A 113 3.88 -10.30 -7.21
N TRP A 114 2.71 -10.90 -7.00
CA TRP A 114 1.52 -10.66 -7.83
C TRP A 114 1.14 -9.18 -7.96
N THR A 115 1.24 -8.41 -6.87
CA THR A 115 0.84 -6.99 -6.89
C THR A 115 1.87 -6.09 -7.61
N ASN A 116 3.14 -6.49 -7.62
CA ASN A 116 4.24 -5.70 -8.21
C ASN A 116 4.72 -6.28 -9.55
N ASP A 117 4.16 -7.41 -9.97
CA ASP A 117 4.41 -8.03 -11.25
C ASP A 117 3.62 -7.30 -12.34
N LYS A 118 4.34 -6.57 -13.18
CA LYS A 118 3.87 -6.27 -14.53
C LYS A 118 4.32 -7.43 -15.42
N GLU A 119 3.38 -8.11 -16.05
CA GLU A 119 3.67 -8.87 -17.28
C GLU A 119 4.31 -7.95 -18.33
#